data_AF-C1MVN0-F1
#
_entry.id   AF-C1MVN0-F1
#
_cell.length_a   1.000
_cell.length_b   1.000
_cell.length_c   1.000
_cell.angle_alpha   90.00
_cell.angle_beta   90.00
_cell.angle_gamma   90.00
#
_symmetry.space_group_name_H-M   'P 1'
#
loop_
_entity.id
_entity.type
_entity.pdbx_description
1 polymer ?
#
loop_
_entity_poly.entity_id
_entity_poly.type
_entity_poly.pdbx_seq_one_letter_code
_entity_poly.pdbx_strand_id
1 'polypeptide(L)'
;MTTVVVRAVAHPRARARVLASTSASASASATATRAAVKVRRANESDVAAVANILSGAALEMASPPPLSSLKSYARLACAAAPEDELALVAELPDDELPTTSAPDVVGVVGVVGVLFDRELKPHEMRLDPSTAYVTNLAVSPRCRRRGAGLSLLRAAEDAARDAGFETVACRVEETNVAARAMYDGLGYDAHEPARIGKFRRLMAALYAGAGAAHFYDAVIGSGTLLKMAGAPAFAAMSETQRAAVVLWCAAGPAALASERLGGKTAAVVGLAFYGAVEVGLAAMCAKYYGASGGDAATGAVCVQAVVFVCYQLLAPRQAAGMLTIARKL
;
A
#
# COMPACT_ATOMS: atom_id res chain seq x y z
N MET A 1 15.12 -2.08 14.16
CA MET A 1 16.27 -1.81 13.28
C MET A 1 15.74 -1.58 11.87
N THR A 2 15.45 -0.33 11.53
CA THR A 2 14.91 0.03 10.22
C THR A 2 16.03 0.66 9.42
N THR A 3 16.77 -0.18 8.70
CA THR A 3 17.82 0.27 7.79
C THR A 3 17.16 1.03 6.64
N VAL A 4 17.40 2.33 6.53
CA VAL A 4 17.15 3.07 5.29
C VAL A 4 18.12 2.51 4.25
N VAL A 5 17.67 1.53 3.49
CA VAL A 5 18.45 0.98 2.37
C VAL A 5 18.41 2.00 1.24
N VAL A 6 19.40 2.88 1.21
CA VAL A 6 19.71 3.69 0.02
C VAL A 6 20.34 2.73 -1.00
N ARG A 7 19.52 2.15 -1.88
CA ARG A 7 20.02 1.40 -3.04
C ARG A 7 20.16 2.36 -4.21
N ALA A 8 21.39 2.80 -4.48
CA ALA A 8 21.73 3.38 -5.78
C ALA A 8 21.75 2.24 -6.80
N VAL A 9 20.75 2.19 -7.69
CA VAL A 9 20.74 1.27 -8.83
C VAL A 9 21.02 2.09 -10.07
N ALA A 10 22.21 1.93 -10.67
CA ALA A 10 22.50 2.47 -11.98
C ALA A 10 21.81 1.59 -13.03
N HIS A 11 20.92 2.16 -13.85
CA HIS A 11 20.25 1.41 -14.92
C HIS A 11 20.42 2.08 -16.30
N PRO A 12 20.86 1.32 -17.33
CA PRO A 12 20.95 1.82 -18.69
C PRO A 12 19.69 1.41 -19.48
N ARG A 13 18.99 2.39 -20.08
CA ARG A 13 18.30 2.32 -21.39
C ARG A 13 17.42 3.54 -21.63
N ALA A 14 17.93 4.49 -22.40
CA ALA A 14 17.15 5.59 -22.95
C ALA A 14 16.30 5.09 -24.14
N ARG A 15 15.00 5.42 -24.13
CA ARG A 15 14.21 5.60 -25.37
C ARG A 15 13.54 6.95 -25.30
N ALA A 16 14.06 7.89 -26.08
CA ALA A 16 13.56 9.26 -26.16
C ALA A 16 12.11 9.30 -26.66
N ARG A 17 11.26 10.02 -25.94
CA ARG A 17 10.01 10.58 -26.47
C ARG A 17 9.96 12.05 -26.10
N VAL A 18 9.90 12.89 -27.12
CA VAL A 18 9.78 14.35 -27.01
C VAL A 18 8.33 14.69 -26.64
N LEU A 19 8.12 15.34 -25.51
CA LEU A 19 6.84 15.96 -25.13
C LEU A 19 6.98 17.47 -25.26
N ALA A 20 6.24 18.04 -26.20
CA ALA A 20 6.15 19.47 -26.44
C ALA A 20 5.30 20.14 -25.36
N SER A 21 5.78 21.26 -24.81
CA SER A 21 5.04 22.12 -23.90
C SER A 21 4.21 23.15 -24.69
N THR A 22 2.96 23.34 -24.29
CA THR A 22 2.18 24.53 -24.68
C THR A 22 1.73 25.24 -23.42
N SER A 23 2.07 26.51 -23.32
CA SER A 23 1.67 27.42 -22.25
C SER A 23 0.34 28.05 -22.61
N ALA A 24 -0.63 27.99 -21.68
CA ALA A 24 -1.85 28.77 -21.76
C ALA A 24 -1.92 29.72 -20.55
N SER A 25 -1.88 31.01 -20.86
CA SER A 25 -2.09 32.12 -19.94
C SER A 25 -3.58 32.29 -19.65
N ALA A 26 -3.95 32.43 -18.38
CA ALA A 26 -5.27 32.91 -17.98
C ALA A 26 -5.14 33.98 -16.89
N SER A 27 -5.81 35.11 -17.15
CA SER A 27 -5.80 36.35 -16.37
C SER A 27 -6.66 36.28 -15.11
N ALA A 28 -6.28 37.10 -14.12
CA ALA A 28 -6.66 37.07 -12.71
C ALA A 28 -7.97 37.80 -12.36
N SER A 29 -8.55 37.43 -11.22
CA SER A 29 -9.40 38.30 -10.40
C SER A 29 -8.94 38.25 -8.95
N ALA A 30 -8.80 39.43 -8.34
CA ALA A 30 -8.05 39.70 -7.13
C ALA A 30 -8.86 39.45 -5.85
N THR A 31 -8.31 38.60 -4.98
CA THR A 31 -8.55 38.57 -3.54
C THR A 31 -7.17 38.56 -2.91
N ALA A 32 -6.90 39.47 -1.96
CA ALA A 32 -5.59 39.72 -1.34
C ALA A 32 -4.69 38.47 -1.30
N THR A 33 -3.81 38.37 -2.30
CA THR A 33 -3.11 37.13 -2.63
C THR A 33 -2.02 36.92 -1.59
N ARG A 34 -2.26 36.01 -0.64
CA ARG A 34 -1.17 35.43 0.15
C ARG A 34 -0.07 35.03 -0.83
N ALA A 35 1.15 35.47 -0.58
CA ALA A 35 2.19 35.38 -1.59
C ALA A 35 2.37 33.90 -1.99
N ALA A 36 2.25 33.62 -3.28
CA ALA A 36 2.05 32.26 -3.75
C ALA A 36 3.32 31.42 -3.52
N VAL A 37 3.19 30.31 -2.80
CA VAL A 37 4.27 29.31 -2.71
C VAL A 37 4.62 28.86 -4.12
N LYS A 38 5.88 29.03 -4.52
CA LYS A 38 6.37 28.55 -5.81
C LYS A 38 6.92 27.14 -5.63
N VAL A 39 6.45 26.20 -6.43
CA VAL A 39 6.98 24.83 -6.46
C VAL A 39 7.72 24.61 -7.78
N ARG A 40 8.91 24.04 -7.70
CA ARG A 40 9.73 23.71 -8.87
C ARG A 40 10.52 22.42 -8.64
N ARG A 41 11.07 21.87 -9.71
CA ARG A 41 12.04 20.77 -9.61
C ARG A 41 13.28 21.21 -8.80
N ALA A 42 13.74 20.31 -7.94
CA ALA A 42 14.99 20.45 -7.22
C ALA A 42 16.19 20.32 -8.17
N ASN A 43 17.26 21.07 -7.91
CA ASN A 43 18.51 21.00 -8.66
C ASN A 43 19.71 20.90 -7.70
N GLU A 44 20.93 20.76 -8.25
CA GLU A 44 22.15 20.55 -7.46
C GLU A 44 22.42 21.65 -6.42
N SER A 45 22.01 22.90 -6.68
CA SER A 45 22.17 24.00 -5.72
C SER A 45 21.26 23.87 -4.49
N ASP A 46 20.16 23.11 -4.59
CA ASP A 46 19.19 22.91 -3.51
C ASP A 46 19.62 21.81 -2.52
N VAL A 47 20.62 20.99 -2.87
CA VAL A 47 21.04 19.79 -2.11
C VAL A 47 21.30 20.09 -0.63
N ALA A 48 21.98 21.20 -0.35
CA ALA A 48 22.28 21.59 1.04
C ALA A 48 21.01 21.96 1.81
N ALA A 49 20.11 22.72 1.19
CA ALA A 49 18.84 23.12 1.79
C ALA A 49 17.92 21.91 2.03
N VAL A 50 17.77 21.05 1.02
CA VAL A 50 16.99 19.81 1.11
C VAL A 50 17.50 18.92 2.24
N ALA A 51 18.81 18.68 2.31
CA ALA A 51 19.38 17.85 3.36
C ALA A 51 19.14 18.42 4.77
N ASN A 52 19.24 19.75 4.93
CA ASN A 52 18.95 20.41 6.20
C ASN A 52 17.47 20.32 6.59
N ILE A 53 16.55 20.49 5.64
CA ILE A 53 15.10 20.35 5.87
C ILE A 53 14.77 18.92 6.32
N LEU A 54 15.28 17.92 5.61
CA LEU A 54 15.07 16.50 5.95
C LEU A 54 15.71 16.17 7.30
N SER A 55 16.90 16.71 7.59
CA SER A 55 17.55 16.52 8.89
C SER A 55 16.71 17.09 10.03
N GLY A 56 16.13 18.29 9.83
CA GLY A 56 15.26 18.91 10.81
C GLY A 56 13.96 18.14 11.04
N ALA A 57 13.37 17.56 9.98
CA ALA A 57 12.21 16.69 10.10
C ALA A 57 12.56 15.36 10.80
N ALA A 58 13.78 14.85 10.61
CA ALA A 58 14.23 13.60 11.19
C ALA A 58 14.62 13.70 12.68
N LEU A 59 14.75 14.90 13.27
CA LEU A 59 15.07 15.07 14.69
C LEU A 59 14.03 14.43 15.62
N GLU A 60 12.81 14.25 15.15
CA GLU A 60 11.71 13.61 15.88
C GLU A 60 11.81 12.06 15.83
N MET A 61 12.74 11.51 15.03
CA MET A 61 12.96 10.07 14.91
C MET A 61 13.84 9.53 16.04
N ALA A 62 13.58 8.29 16.49
CA ALA A 62 14.39 7.61 17.49
C ALA A 62 15.87 7.41 17.07
N SER A 63 16.14 7.35 15.76
CA SER A 63 17.49 7.25 15.20
C SER A 63 17.56 8.07 13.90
N PRO A 64 17.91 9.36 13.97
CA PRO A 64 17.98 10.21 12.80
C PRO A 64 19.16 9.79 11.89
N PRO A 65 18.99 9.79 10.56
CA PRO A 65 20.08 9.55 9.63
C PRO A 65 21.11 10.70 9.71
N PRO A 66 22.41 10.42 9.51
CA PRO A 66 23.43 11.47 9.50
C PRO A 66 23.22 12.41 8.30
N LEU A 67 23.55 13.69 8.48
CA LEU A 67 23.38 14.72 7.45
C LEU A 67 24.13 14.37 6.14
N SER A 68 25.26 13.68 6.23
CA SER A 68 25.99 13.19 5.05
C SER A 68 25.17 12.23 4.20
N SER A 69 24.43 11.30 4.82
CA SER A 69 23.52 10.39 4.11
C SER A 69 22.35 11.15 3.47
N LEU A 70 21.80 12.14 4.16
CA LEU A 70 20.73 12.98 3.60
C LEU A 70 21.21 13.86 2.44
N LYS A 71 22.43 14.38 2.48
CA LYS A 71 23.06 15.07 1.35
C LYS A 71 23.26 14.15 0.16
N SER A 72 23.73 12.92 0.37
CA SER A 72 23.86 11.93 -0.70
C SER A 72 22.51 11.57 -1.32
N TYR A 73 21.48 11.37 -0.49
CA TYR A 73 20.11 11.16 -0.99
C TYR A 73 19.62 12.36 -1.82
N ALA A 74 19.76 13.58 -1.29
CA ALA A 74 19.31 14.80 -1.97
C ALA A 74 19.98 14.98 -3.34
N ARG A 75 21.29 14.71 -3.45
CA ARG A 75 22.01 14.73 -4.74
C ARG A 75 21.42 13.73 -5.74
N LEU A 76 21.22 12.49 -5.30
CA LEU A 76 20.65 11.45 -6.16
C LEU A 76 19.25 11.83 -6.64
N ALA A 77 18.39 12.32 -5.75
CA ALA A 77 17.03 12.73 -6.10
C ALA A 77 16.99 13.95 -7.04
N CYS A 78 17.93 14.90 -6.90
CA CYS A 78 18.04 16.04 -7.82
C CYS A 78 18.53 15.62 -9.21
N ALA A 79 19.44 14.64 -9.28
CA ALA A 79 20.03 14.13 -10.51
C ALA A 79 19.21 13.02 -11.19
N ALA A 80 18.17 12.50 -10.53
CA ALA A 80 17.36 11.39 -11.04
C ALA A 80 16.66 11.74 -12.36
N ALA A 81 16.46 10.74 -13.20
CA ALA A 81 15.69 10.89 -14.42
C ALA A 81 14.21 11.14 -14.06
N PRO A 82 13.53 12.15 -14.65
CA PRO A 82 12.14 12.48 -14.32
C PRO A 82 11.14 11.33 -14.49
N GLU A 83 11.46 10.37 -15.34
CA GLU A 83 10.70 9.14 -15.54
C GLU A 83 10.79 8.15 -14.36
N ASP A 84 11.83 8.26 -13.53
CA ASP A 84 12.10 7.34 -12.42
C ASP A 84 11.72 7.96 -11.06
N GLU A 85 12.18 9.19 -10.82
CA GLU A 85 11.95 9.96 -9.59
C GLU A 85 11.92 11.46 -9.89
N LEU A 86 11.05 12.17 -9.18
CA LEU A 86 10.98 13.62 -9.21
C LEU A 86 11.10 14.20 -7.81
N ALA A 87 12.14 15.00 -7.57
CA ALA A 87 12.25 15.84 -6.39
C ALA A 87 11.73 17.25 -6.69
N LEU A 88 10.80 17.73 -5.87
CA LEU A 88 10.24 19.08 -5.93
C LEU A 88 10.60 19.84 -4.66
N VAL A 89 10.88 21.13 -4.81
CA VAL A 89 11.15 22.07 -3.72
C VAL A 89 10.13 23.21 -3.73
N ALA A 90 9.80 23.70 -2.54
CA ALA A 90 8.93 24.84 -2.35
C ALA A 90 9.75 26.06 -1.93
N GLU A 91 9.49 27.18 -2.59
CA GLU A 91 10.06 28.49 -2.27
C GLU A 91 8.97 29.39 -1.69
N LEU A 92 9.30 30.11 -0.62
CA LEU A 92 8.49 31.22 -0.12
C LEU A 92 9.09 32.54 -0.59
N PRO A 93 8.27 33.56 -0.87
CA PRO A 93 8.74 34.92 -1.13
C PRO A 93 9.52 35.47 0.08
N ASP A 94 10.51 36.32 -0.20
CA ASP A 94 11.44 36.84 0.82
C ASP A 94 10.72 37.50 2.02
N ASP A 95 9.62 38.23 1.74
CA ASP A 95 8.81 38.90 2.76
C ASP A 95 8.07 37.94 3.71
N GLU A 96 7.91 36.67 3.32
CA GLU A 96 7.30 35.63 4.15
C GLU A 96 8.33 34.78 4.90
N LEU A 97 9.63 34.96 4.66
CA LEU A 97 10.67 34.27 5.41
C LEU A 97 10.84 34.87 6.82
N PRO A 98 11.13 34.06 7.84
CA PRO A 98 11.42 34.58 9.18
C PRO A 98 12.64 35.52 9.15
N THR A 99 12.54 36.72 9.73
CA THR A 99 13.60 37.76 9.73
C THR A 99 14.94 37.37 10.36
N THR A 100 15.04 36.19 10.97
CA THR A 100 16.25 35.65 11.59
C THR A 100 16.87 34.48 10.81
N SER A 101 16.61 34.34 9.50
CA SER A 101 17.29 33.35 8.67
C SER A 101 18.80 33.64 8.67
N ALA A 102 19.60 32.61 8.97
CA ALA A 102 21.02 32.66 8.69
C ALA A 102 21.23 32.99 7.19
N PRO A 103 22.33 33.68 6.81
CA PRO A 103 22.58 34.15 5.43
C PRO A 103 22.61 33.04 4.36
N ASP A 104 22.59 31.75 4.76
CA ASP A 104 22.62 30.59 3.87
C ASP A 104 21.24 29.96 3.56
N VAL A 105 20.13 30.55 4.02
CA VAL A 105 18.78 30.05 3.64
C VAL A 105 18.45 30.55 2.24
N VAL A 106 18.98 29.83 1.24
CA VAL A 106 18.40 29.79 -0.11
C VAL A 106 16.90 29.52 0.06
N GLY A 107 16.04 30.32 -0.58
CA GLY A 107 14.58 30.43 -0.35
C GLY A 107 13.74 29.14 -0.39
N VAL A 108 14.36 27.97 -0.54
CA VAL A 108 13.77 26.65 -0.39
C VAL A 108 13.38 26.39 1.08
N VAL A 109 12.09 26.19 1.30
CA VAL A 109 11.49 25.97 2.63
C VAL A 109 10.89 24.58 2.80
N GLY A 110 10.77 23.80 1.73
CA GLY A 110 10.23 22.46 1.77
C GLY A 110 10.64 21.61 0.57
N VAL A 111 10.46 20.30 0.70
CA VAL A 111 10.80 19.29 -0.29
C VAL A 111 9.75 18.18 -0.32
N VAL A 112 9.55 17.57 -1.48
CA VAL A 112 8.86 16.28 -1.65
C VAL A 112 9.55 15.48 -2.74
N GLY A 113 9.66 14.17 -2.55
CA GLY A 113 10.04 13.22 -3.59
C GLY A 113 8.82 12.46 -4.10
N VAL A 114 8.81 12.12 -5.39
CA VAL A 114 7.80 11.29 -6.03
C VAL A 114 8.52 10.18 -6.79
N LEU A 115 8.21 8.93 -6.47
CA LEU A 115 8.80 7.76 -7.10
C LEU A 115 7.84 7.18 -8.14
N PHE A 116 8.29 7.14 -9.39
CA PHE A 116 7.56 6.55 -10.52
C PHE A 116 8.09 5.16 -10.83
N ASP A 117 9.42 4.96 -10.76
CA ASP A 117 10.06 3.66 -10.94
C ASP A 117 9.57 2.69 -9.86
N ARG A 118 9.16 1.52 -10.34
CA ARG A 118 8.69 0.40 -9.53
C ARG A 118 9.72 -0.11 -8.53
N GLU A 119 11.00 -0.14 -8.87
CA GLU A 119 12.07 -0.66 -8.01
C GLU A 119 12.41 0.29 -6.86
N LEU A 120 12.14 1.59 -7.02
CA LEU A 120 12.30 2.59 -5.97
C LEU A 120 11.17 2.54 -4.93
N LYS A 121 9.99 2.03 -5.30
CA LYS A 121 8.82 1.94 -4.40
C LYS A 121 9.02 0.94 -3.26
N PRO A 122 8.36 1.14 -2.10
CA PRO A 122 8.25 0.13 -1.05
C PRO A 122 7.71 -1.20 -1.61
N HIS A 123 8.16 -2.32 -1.05
CA HIS A 123 7.88 -3.66 -1.58
C HIS A 123 6.39 -3.90 -1.88
N GLU A 124 5.49 -3.48 -0.99
CA GLU A 124 4.05 -3.65 -1.17
C GLU A 124 3.47 -2.79 -2.32
N MET A 125 4.10 -1.65 -2.64
CA MET A 125 3.67 -0.73 -3.70
C MET A 125 4.30 -1.07 -5.05
N ARG A 126 5.44 -1.79 -5.07
CA ARG A 126 6.01 -2.32 -6.33
C ARG A 126 5.00 -3.16 -7.09
N LEU A 127 4.06 -3.74 -6.37
CA LEU A 127 3.16 -4.73 -6.89
C LEU A 127 2.00 -4.09 -7.70
N ASP A 128 1.81 -2.78 -7.57
CA ASP A 128 0.82 -1.99 -8.28
C ASP A 128 1.48 -0.97 -9.22
N PRO A 129 1.45 -1.20 -10.55
CA PRO A 129 2.15 -0.34 -11.50
C PRO A 129 1.50 1.04 -11.68
N SER A 130 0.21 1.21 -11.34
CA SER A 130 -0.52 2.47 -11.51
C SER A 130 -0.49 3.39 -10.29
N THR A 131 0.29 3.03 -9.26
CA THR A 131 0.46 3.84 -8.05
C THR A 131 1.85 4.51 -8.00
N ALA A 132 1.88 5.84 -7.98
CA ALA A 132 3.08 6.63 -7.67
C ALA A 132 3.26 6.72 -6.15
N TYR A 133 4.50 6.89 -5.68
CA TYR A 133 4.80 6.96 -4.24
C TYR A 133 5.39 8.30 -3.84
N VAL A 134 4.67 9.05 -2.99
CA VAL A 134 5.18 10.26 -2.35
C VAL A 134 6.08 9.87 -1.19
N THR A 135 7.28 10.41 -1.19
CA THR A 135 8.31 10.19 -0.18
C THR A 135 8.88 11.52 0.31
N ASN A 136 9.43 11.53 1.52
CA ASN A 136 10.22 12.65 2.04
C ASN A 136 9.54 14.03 1.94
N LEU A 137 8.21 14.08 2.11
CA LEU A 137 7.47 15.34 2.19
C LEU A 137 7.81 16.03 3.51
N ALA A 138 8.57 17.13 3.44
CA ALA A 138 9.01 17.87 4.61
C ALA A 138 8.98 19.38 4.35
N VAL A 139 8.63 20.13 5.40
CA VAL A 139 8.69 21.60 5.41
C VAL A 139 9.48 22.02 6.64
N SER A 140 10.41 22.96 6.44
CA SER A 140 11.17 23.60 7.51
C SER A 140 10.24 24.00 8.65
N PRO A 141 10.53 23.63 9.92
CA PRO A 141 9.65 23.93 11.05
C PRO A 141 9.24 25.40 11.15
N ARG A 142 10.15 26.32 10.83
CA ARG A 142 9.91 27.77 10.87
C ARG A 142 8.96 28.29 9.78
N CYS A 143 8.73 27.49 8.73
CA CYS A 143 7.92 27.84 7.56
C CYS A 143 6.65 26.96 7.44
N ARG A 144 6.33 26.14 8.45
CA ARG A 144 5.11 25.32 8.49
C ARG A 144 3.85 26.22 8.55
N ARG A 145 2.70 25.65 8.19
CA ARG A 145 1.38 26.33 8.17
C ARG A 145 1.30 27.54 7.23
N ARG A 146 2.22 27.62 6.26
CA ARG A 146 2.25 28.63 5.18
C ARG A 146 1.83 28.10 3.81
N GLY A 147 1.21 26.91 3.76
CA GLY A 147 0.75 26.29 2.51
C GLY A 147 1.82 25.49 1.77
N ALA A 148 3.10 25.57 2.13
CA ALA A 148 4.19 24.89 1.41
C ALA A 148 3.99 23.38 1.26
N GLY A 149 3.63 22.67 2.34
CA GLY A 149 3.41 21.22 2.30
C GLY A 149 2.24 20.82 1.40
N LEU A 150 1.16 21.61 1.42
CA LEU A 150 -0.01 21.40 0.55
C LEU A 150 0.34 21.64 -0.92
N SER A 151 1.07 22.72 -1.22
CA SER A 151 1.52 23.02 -2.59
C SER A 151 2.46 21.95 -3.12
N LEU A 152 3.38 21.44 -2.30
CA LEU A 152 4.27 20.33 -2.67
C LEU A 152 3.48 19.06 -2.97
N LEU A 153 2.55 18.68 -2.11
CA LEU A 153 1.76 17.47 -2.31
C LEU A 153 0.88 17.54 -3.55
N ARG A 154 0.24 18.68 -3.81
CA ARG A 154 -0.54 18.88 -5.05
C ARG A 154 0.34 18.81 -6.30
N ALA A 155 1.51 19.45 -6.28
CA ALA A 155 2.44 19.36 -7.40
C ALA A 155 2.95 17.92 -7.62
N ALA A 156 3.09 17.14 -6.54
CA ALA A 156 3.41 15.72 -6.64
C ALA A 156 2.26 14.89 -7.23
N GLU A 157 1.01 15.17 -6.85
CA GLU A 157 -0.19 14.56 -7.44
C GLU A 157 -0.32 14.88 -8.94
N ASP A 158 -0.07 16.14 -9.32
CA ASP A 158 -0.12 16.59 -10.71
C ASP A 158 0.99 15.91 -11.54
N ALA A 159 2.22 15.85 -11.02
CA ALA A 159 3.31 15.14 -11.68
C ALA A 159 3.03 13.64 -11.85
N ALA A 160 2.39 13.01 -10.86
CA ALA A 160 1.95 11.61 -10.97
C ALA A 160 0.86 11.43 -12.03
N ARG A 161 -0.11 12.35 -12.11
CA ARG A 161 -1.16 12.33 -13.14
C ARG A 161 -0.57 12.50 -14.53
N ASP A 162 0.35 13.44 -14.70
CA ASP A 162 1.04 13.71 -15.97
C ASP A 162 1.89 12.51 -16.43
N ALA A 163 2.46 11.77 -15.48
CA ALA A 163 3.18 10.53 -15.73
C ALA A 163 2.26 9.30 -15.95
N GLY A 164 0.93 9.49 -15.92
CA GLY A 164 -0.07 8.45 -16.22
C GLY A 164 -0.41 7.52 -15.05
N PHE A 165 -0.07 7.90 -13.81
CA PHE A 165 -0.49 7.17 -12.62
C PHE A 165 -1.94 7.49 -12.27
N GLU A 166 -2.65 6.51 -11.70
CA GLU A 166 -4.06 6.65 -11.29
C GLU A 166 -4.20 6.93 -9.79
N THR A 167 -3.12 6.70 -9.03
CA THR A 167 -3.14 6.74 -7.57
C THR A 167 -1.80 7.26 -7.05
N VAL A 168 -1.83 8.04 -5.97
CA VAL A 168 -0.66 8.41 -5.18
C VAL A 168 -0.78 7.80 -3.80
N ALA A 169 0.25 7.08 -3.37
CA ALA A 169 0.36 6.53 -2.03
C ALA A 169 1.53 7.16 -1.27
N CYS A 170 1.44 7.17 0.05
CA CYS A 170 2.57 7.48 0.92
C CYS A 170 2.46 6.68 2.23
N ARG A 171 3.51 6.73 3.04
CA ARG A 171 3.47 6.24 4.41
C ARG A 171 3.57 7.40 5.39
N VAL A 172 2.77 7.34 6.44
CA VAL A 172 2.74 8.32 7.51
C VAL A 172 2.80 7.60 8.86
N GLU A 173 3.54 8.16 9.82
CA GLU A 173 3.52 7.64 11.19
C GLU A 173 2.12 7.81 11.80
N GLU A 174 1.65 6.79 12.51
CA GLU A 174 0.35 6.79 13.20
C GLU A 174 0.23 7.97 14.18
N THR A 175 1.35 8.32 14.81
CA THR A 175 1.52 9.40 15.79
C THR A 175 1.64 10.79 15.15
N ASN A 176 1.85 10.89 13.83
CA ASN A 176 1.99 12.17 13.14
C ASN A 176 0.62 12.78 12.82
N VAL A 177 -0.04 13.26 13.87
CA VAL A 177 -1.40 13.84 13.82
C VAL A 177 -1.49 14.98 12.81
N ALA A 178 -0.46 15.82 12.70
CA ALA A 178 -0.45 16.96 11.78
C ALA A 178 -0.42 16.52 10.31
N ALA A 179 0.42 15.55 9.95
CA ALA A 179 0.46 15.01 8.59
C ALA A 179 -0.83 14.26 8.26
N ARG A 180 -1.34 13.45 9.19
CA ARG A 180 -2.62 12.74 9.02
C ARG A 180 -3.78 13.69 8.75
N ALA A 181 -3.94 14.73 9.57
CA ALA A 181 -4.99 15.73 9.34
C ALA A 181 -4.87 16.44 7.98
N MET A 182 -3.65 16.67 7.48
CA MET A 182 -3.42 17.21 6.14
C MET A 182 -3.84 16.22 5.05
N TYR A 183 -3.44 14.96 5.16
CA TYR A 183 -3.79 13.91 4.21
C TYR A 183 -5.30 13.61 4.20
N ASP A 184 -5.91 13.47 5.38
CA ASP A 184 -7.35 13.25 5.55
C ASP A 184 -8.14 14.40 4.91
N GLY A 185 -7.72 15.65 5.13
CA GLY A 185 -8.32 16.84 4.51
C GLY A 185 -8.18 16.91 2.98
N LEU A 186 -7.32 16.08 2.39
CA LEU A 186 -7.14 15.93 0.94
C LEU A 186 -7.81 14.67 0.39
N GLY A 187 -8.48 13.87 1.22
CA GLY A 187 -9.14 12.64 0.79
C GLY A 187 -8.18 11.47 0.57
N TYR A 188 -7.05 11.45 1.28
CA TYR A 188 -6.25 10.23 1.41
C TYR A 188 -6.90 9.31 2.43
N ASP A 189 -6.99 8.02 2.07
CA ASP A 189 -7.58 6.99 2.90
C ASP A 189 -6.62 5.82 3.10
N ALA A 190 -6.93 4.96 4.09
CA ALA A 190 -6.20 3.73 4.32
C ALA A 190 -6.13 2.85 3.06
N HIS A 191 -4.93 2.72 2.52
CA HIS A 191 -4.72 2.03 1.26
C HIS A 191 -4.34 0.57 1.49
N GLU A 192 -5.18 -0.31 0.97
CA GLU A 192 -4.86 -1.73 0.88
C GLU A 192 -4.18 -1.98 -0.48
N PRO A 193 -2.98 -2.58 -0.50
CA PRO A 193 -2.30 -2.86 -1.76
C PRO A 193 -3.18 -3.67 -2.72
N ALA A 194 -3.22 -3.30 -4.00
CA ALA A 194 -4.11 -3.94 -4.98
C ALA A 194 -3.97 -5.47 -5.03
N ARG A 195 -2.77 -6.01 -4.76
CA ARG A 195 -2.51 -7.45 -4.82
C ARG A 195 -3.11 -8.26 -3.68
N ILE A 196 -3.12 -7.75 -2.45
CA ILE A 196 -3.77 -8.49 -1.35
C ILE A 196 -5.28 -8.55 -1.60
N GLY A 197 -5.87 -7.47 -2.12
CA GLY A 197 -7.26 -7.46 -2.58
C GLY A 197 -7.52 -8.45 -3.73
N LYS A 198 -6.64 -8.50 -4.75
CA LYS A 198 -6.75 -9.47 -5.86
C LYS A 198 -6.65 -10.92 -5.36
N PHE A 199 -5.69 -11.21 -4.48
CA PHE A 199 -5.52 -12.53 -3.87
C PHE A 199 -6.76 -12.93 -3.07
N ARG A 200 -7.29 -12.04 -2.23
CA ARG A 200 -8.49 -12.30 -1.43
C ARG A 200 -9.70 -12.62 -2.31
N ARG A 201 -9.93 -11.85 -3.39
CA ARG A 201 -10.98 -12.13 -4.38
C ARG A 201 -10.82 -13.47 -5.08
N LEU A 202 -9.59 -13.80 -5.48
CA LEU A 202 -9.28 -15.08 -6.11
C LEU A 202 -9.57 -16.23 -5.15
N MET A 203 -9.07 -16.17 -3.92
CA MET A 203 -9.29 -17.21 -2.91
C MET A 203 -10.77 -17.37 -2.58
N ALA A 204 -11.51 -16.27 -2.42
CA ALA A 204 -12.94 -16.32 -2.16
C ALA A 204 -13.72 -16.99 -3.31
N ALA A 205 -13.34 -16.72 -4.56
CA ALA A 205 -13.92 -17.40 -5.72
C ALA A 205 -13.56 -18.89 -5.77
N LEU A 206 -12.30 -19.26 -5.49
CA LEU A 206 -11.86 -20.65 -5.43
C LEU A 206 -12.59 -21.43 -4.33
N TYR A 207 -12.75 -20.84 -3.15
CA TYR A 207 -13.48 -21.46 -2.04
C TYR A 207 -14.97 -21.61 -2.36
N ALA A 208 -15.60 -20.62 -3.01
CA ALA A 208 -16.97 -20.78 -3.49
C ALA A 208 -17.10 -21.93 -4.51
N GLY A 209 -16.15 -22.04 -5.44
CA GLY A 209 -16.09 -23.17 -6.38
C GLY A 209 -15.91 -24.52 -5.68
N ALA A 210 -15.01 -24.59 -4.69
CA ALA A 210 -14.77 -25.79 -3.88
C ALA A 210 -16.04 -26.18 -3.11
N GLY A 211 -16.69 -25.23 -2.43
CA GLY A 211 -17.94 -25.49 -1.70
C GLY A 211 -19.06 -26.04 -2.60
N ALA A 212 -19.20 -25.50 -3.81
CA ALA A 212 -20.16 -26.04 -4.80
C ALA A 212 -19.79 -27.45 -5.27
N ALA A 213 -18.50 -27.71 -5.51
CA ALA A 213 -18.01 -29.03 -5.88
C ALA A 213 -18.20 -30.07 -4.75
N HIS A 214 -17.96 -29.67 -3.50
CA HIS A 214 -18.21 -30.50 -2.32
C HIS A 214 -19.69 -30.85 -2.19
N PHE A 215 -20.58 -29.88 -2.40
CA PHE A 215 -22.03 -30.12 -2.39
C PHE A 215 -22.43 -31.13 -3.48
N TYR A 216 -21.94 -30.91 -4.70
CA TYR A 216 -22.20 -31.81 -5.80
C TYR A 216 -21.73 -33.23 -5.49
N ASP A 217 -20.47 -33.43 -5.07
CA ASP A 217 -19.94 -34.76 -4.73
C ASP A 217 -20.72 -35.41 -3.58
N ALA A 218 -21.02 -34.67 -2.52
CA ALA A 218 -21.65 -35.21 -1.32
C ALA A 218 -23.13 -35.58 -1.52
N VAL A 219 -23.90 -34.75 -2.23
CA VAL A 219 -25.36 -34.85 -2.30
C VAL A 219 -25.85 -35.50 -3.59
N ILE A 220 -25.18 -35.23 -4.72
CA ILE A 220 -25.60 -35.67 -6.05
C ILE A 220 -24.68 -36.81 -6.55
N GLY A 221 -23.38 -36.69 -6.29
CA GLY A 221 -22.34 -37.60 -6.73
C GLY A 221 -22.17 -38.82 -5.84
N SER A 222 -20.95 -39.40 -5.90
CA SER A 222 -20.61 -40.63 -5.20
C SER A 222 -20.12 -40.43 -3.77
N GLY A 223 -20.03 -39.18 -3.28
CA GLY A 223 -19.48 -38.84 -1.97
C GLY A 223 -18.03 -39.26 -1.81
N THR A 224 -17.23 -39.14 -2.87
CA THR A 224 -15.84 -39.60 -2.89
C THR A 224 -15.00 -38.86 -1.86
N LEU A 225 -15.16 -37.55 -1.72
CA LEU A 225 -14.38 -36.76 -0.78
C LEU A 225 -14.69 -37.13 0.68
N LEU A 226 -15.96 -37.37 0.99
CA LEU A 226 -16.39 -37.84 2.31
C LEU A 226 -15.78 -39.21 2.62
N LYS A 227 -15.82 -40.13 1.66
CA LYS A 227 -15.22 -41.47 1.80
C LYS A 227 -13.71 -41.42 1.94
N MET A 228 -13.01 -40.54 1.21
CA MET A 228 -11.57 -40.33 1.38
C MET A 228 -11.23 -39.80 2.77
N ALA A 229 -12.10 -38.95 3.35
CA ALA A 229 -11.96 -38.49 4.73
C ALA A 229 -12.35 -39.55 5.78
N GLY A 230 -12.79 -40.74 5.37
CA GLY A 230 -13.29 -41.80 6.25
C GLY A 230 -14.75 -41.67 6.66
N ALA A 231 -15.42 -40.57 6.29
CA ALA A 231 -16.81 -40.34 6.65
C ALA A 231 -17.78 -41.25 5.89
N PRO A 232 -18.94 -41.60 6.48
CA PRO A 232 -19.99 -42.32 5.77
C PRO A 232 -20.54 -41.49 4.59
N ALA A 233 -21.24 -42.14 3.66
CA ALA A 233 -21.94 -41.43 2.60
C ALA A 233 -23.03 -40.52 3.20
N PHE A 234 -23.31 -39.37 2.55
CA PHE A 234 -24.27 -38.37 3.05
C PHE A 234 -25.66 -38.94 3.38
N ALA A 235 -26.15 -39.89 2.57
CA ALA A 235 -27.43 -40.55 2.81
C ALA A 235 -27.46 -41.39 4.10
N ALA A 236 -26.32 -41.92 4.54
CA ALA A 236 -26.18 -42.72 5.76
C ALA A 236 -25.86 -41.87 7.01
N MET A 237 -25.69 -40.56 6.84
CA MET A 237 -25.38 -39.65 7.94
C MET A 237 -26.60 -39.30 8.81
N SER A 238 -26.35 -39.05 10.10
CA SER A 238 -27.29 -38.41 11.01
C SER A 238 -27.55 -36.95 10.62
N GLU A 239 -28.61 -36.35 11.17
CA GLU A 239 -28.96 -34.94 10.90
C GLU A 239 -27.82 -33.98 11.23
N THR A 240 -27.16 -34.15 12.38
CA THR A 240 -26.01 -33.33 12.78
C THR A 240 -24.84 -33.45 11.82
N GLN A 241 -24.56 -34.66 11.33
CA GLN A 241 -23.49 -34.90 10.34
C GLN A 241 -23.84 -34.27 8.99
N ARG A 242 -25.09 -34.40 8.53
CA ARG A 242 -25.57 -33.74 7.30
C ARG A 242 -25.49 -32.22 7.41
N ALA A 243 -25.86 -31.66 8.55
CA ALA A 243 -25.73 -30.22 8.81
C ALA A 243 -24.27 -29.75 8.74
N ALA A 244 -23.33 -30.55 9.27
CA ALA A 244 -21.90 -30.25 9.17
C ALA A 244 -21.39 -30.28 7.72
N VAL A 245 -21.86 -31.23 6.90
CA VAL A 245 -21.53 -31.27 5.46
C VAL A 245 -22.13 -30.06 4.73
N VAL A 246 -23.37 -29.68 5.02
CA VAL A 246 -24.00 -28.49 4.44
C VAL A 246 -23.24 -27.23 4.84
N LEU A 247 -22.82 -27.11 6.10
CA LEU A 247 -21.99 -26.00 6.59
C LEU A 247 -20.67 -25.91 5.82
N TRP A 248 -19.99 -27.03 5.63
CA TRP A 248 -18.75 -27.10 4.85
C TRP A 248 -18.95 -26.63 3.41
N CYS A 249 -20.00 -27.10 2.75
CA CYS A 249 -20.34 -26.70 1.39
C CYS A 249 -20.68 -25.20 1.30
N ALA A 250 -21.42 -24.68 2.29
CA ALA A 250 -21.87 -23.29 2.34
C ALA A 250 -20.77 -22.30 2.74
N ALA A 251 -19.71 -22.75 3.44
CA ALA A 251 -18.62 -21.89 3.90
C ALA A 251 -17.92 -21.17 2.74
N GLY A 252 -17.79 -21.83 1.58
CA GLY A 252 -17.17 -21.25 0.38
C GLY A 252 -17.96 -20.08 -0.20
N PRO A 253 -19.24 -20.29 -0.57
CA PRO A 253 -20.15 -19.22 -0.97
C PRO A 253 -20.26 -18.09 0.07
N ALA A 254 -20.25 -18.42 1.37
CA ALA A 254 -20.25 -17.43 2.43
C ALA A 254 -18.97 -16.56 2.42
N ALA A 255 -17.80 -17.15 2.20
CA ALA A 255 -16.55 -16.39 2.06
C ALA A 255 -16.59 -15.42 0.87
N LEU A 256 -17.18 -15.83 -0.26
CA LEU A 256 -17.38 -14.96 -1.43
C LEU A 256 -18.39 -13.83 -1.17
N ALA A 257 -19.47 -14.12 -0.45
CA ALA A 257 -20.43 -13.10 -0.04
C ALA A 257 -19.76 -12.05 0.87
N SER A 258 -18.95 -12.50 1.83
CA SER A 258 -18.18 -11.62 2.71
C SER A 258 -17.19 -10.73 1.95
N GLU A 259 -16.50 -11.26 0.92
CA GLU A 259 -15.62 -10.45 0.05
C GLU A 259 -16.38 -9.39 -0.76
N ARG A 260 -17.57 -9.72 -1.27
CA ARG A 260 -18.34 -8.82 -2.12
C ARG A 260 -19.11 -7.76 -1.35
N LEU A 261 -19.56 -8.09 -0.14
CA LEU A 261 -20.54 -7.29 0.60
C LEU A 261 -19.98 -6.73 1.92
N GLY A 262 -18.99 -7.36 2.53
CA GLY A 262 -18.64 -7.14 3.94
C GLY A 262 -17.39 -6.28 4.19
N GLY A 263 -16.83 -5.63 3.16
CA GLY A 263 -15.60 -4.85 3.30
C GLY A 263 -14.38 -5.71 3.69
N LYS A 264 -13.23 -5.06 3.92
CA LYS A 264 -11.94 -5.75 4.12
C LYS A 264 -11.96 -6.73 5.29
N THR A 265 -12.51 -6.32 6.44
CA THR A 265 -12.54 -7.13 7.65
C THR A 265 -13.40 -8.38 7.48
N ALA A 266 -14.64 -8.24 6.99
CA ALA A 266 -15.49 -9.42 6.81
C ALA A 266 -14.93 -10.38 5.76
N ALA A 267 -14.28 -9.85 4.72
CA ALA A 267 -13.64 -10.68 3.71
C ALA A 267 -12.53 -11.57 4.29
N VAL A 268 -11.68 -11.02 5.15
CA VAL A 268 -10.63 -11.78 5.85
C VAL A 268 -11.25 -12.81 6.79
N VAL A 269 -12.27 -12.42 7.55
CA VAL A 269 -13.02 -13.32 8.43
C VAL A 269 -13.68 -14.46 7.64
N GLY A 270 -14.23 -14.18 6.46
CA GLY A 270 -14.86 -15.17 5.60
C GLY A 270 -13.88 -16.24 5.10
N LEU A 271 -12.69 -15.84 4.65
CA LEU A 271 -11.64 -16.79 4.26
C LEU A 271 -11.17 -17.64 5.46
N ALA A 272 -10.93 -16.99 6.61
CA ALA A 272 -10.51 -17.69 7.82
C ALA A 272 -11.58 -18.69 8.30
N PHE A 273 -12.86 -18.32 8.21
CA PHE A 273 -13.98 -19.19 8.53
C PHE A 273 -14.03 -20.44 7.64
N TYR A 274 -13.88 -20.28 6.32
CA TYR A 274 -13.79 -21.43 5.42
C TYR A 274 -12.67 -22.39 5.85
N GLY A 275 -11.46 -21.87 6.06
CA GLY A 275 -10.31 -22.68 6.46
C GLY A 275 -10.52 -23.40 7.79
N ALA A 276 -11.14 -22.73 8.78
CA ALA A 276 -11.46 -23.34 10.07
C ALA A 276 -12.49 -24.47 9.94
N VAL A 277 -13.53 -24.29 9.12
CA VAL A 277 -14.55 -25.32 8.86
C VAL A 277 -13.93 -26.53 8.15
N GLU A 278 -13.14 -26.31 7.10
CA GLU A 278 -12.50 -27.37 6.32
C GLU A 278 -11.53 -28.21 7.18
N VAL A 279 -10.60 -27.54 7.88
CA VAL A 279 -9.62 -28.21 8.75
C VAL A 279 -10.32 -28.90 9.93
N GLY A 280 -11.26 -28.21 10.56
CA GLY A 280 -11.99 -28.75 11.72
C GLY A 280 -12.76 -30.01 11.37
N LEU A 281 -13.50 -30.01 10.28
CA LEU A 281 -14.29 -31.18 9.86
C LEU A 281 -13.40 -32.32 9.36
N ALA A 282 -12.31 -32.03 8.64
CA ALA A 282 -11.35 -33.07 8.25
C ALA A 282 -10.69 -33.73 9.47
N ALA A 283 -10.29 -32.94 10.47
CA ALA A 283 -9.73 -33.45 11.73
C ALA A 283 -10.74 -34.26 12.53
N MET A 284 -12.01 -33.85 12.55
CA MET A 284 -13.09 -34.62 13.16
C MET A 284 -13.29 -35.96 12.43
N CYS A 285 -13.27 -35.98 11.10
CA CYS A 285 -13.39 -37.23 10.36
C CYS A 285 -12.23 -38.18 10.66
N ALA A 286 -11.00 -37.67 10.67
CA ALA A 286 -9.82 -38.45 11.04
C ALA A 286 -9.94 -39.05 12.47
N LYS A 287 -10.45 -38.27 13.42
CA LYS A 287 -10.63 -38.71 14.82
C LYS A 287 -11.72 -39.76 14.98
N TYR A 288 -12.87 -39.61 14.32
CA TYR A 288 -14.06 -40.42 14.59
C TYR A 288 -14.23 -41.60 13.62
N TYR A 289 -13.67 -41.53 12.42
CA TYR A 289 -13.83 -42.58 11.40
C TYR A 289 -12.51 -43.19 10.91
N GLY A 290 -11.38 -42.58 11.27
CA GLY A 290 -10.06 -42.98 10.77
C GLY A 290 -9.84 -42.53 9.33
N ALA A 291 -8.60 -42.19 8.97
CA ALA A 291 -8.27 -41.74 7.63
C ALA A 291 -8.23 -42.93 6.65
N SER A 292 -9.07 -42.92 5.62
CA SER A 292 -9.04 -43.91 4.54
C SER A 292 -8.58 -43.28 3.22
N GLY A 293 -7.26 -43.22 3.03
CA GLY A 293 -6.63 -42.74 1.79
C GLY A 293 -6.10 -41.31 1.91
N GLY A 294 -4.85 -41.18 2.38
CA GLY A 294 -4.20 -39.89 2.63
C GLY A 294 -4.83 -39.15 3.82
N ASP A 295 -4.03 -38.48 4.64
CA ASP A 295 -4.59 -37.73 5.76
C ASP A 295 -5.26 -36.44 5.25
N ALA A 296 -6.57 -36.52 5.01
CA ALA A 296 -7.40 -35.38 4.59
C ALA A 296 -7.25 -34.17 5.54
N ALA A 297 -6.99 -34.41 6.83
CA ALA A 297 -6.72 -33.34 7.78
C ALA A 297 -5.37 -32.67 7.50
N THR A 298 -4.30 -33.45 7.28
CA THR A 298 -3.02 -32.89 6.81
C THR A 298 -3.18 -32.13 5.50
N GLY A 299 -3.92 -32.66 4.53
CA GLY A 299 -4.19 -31.99 3.26
C GLY A 299 -4.86 -30.63 3.44
N ALA A 300 -5.93 -30.58 4.25
CA ALA A 300 -6.63 -29.34 4.58
C ALA A 300 -5.68 -28.34 5.28
N VAL A 301 -4.92 -28.79 6.27
CA VAL A 301 -3.94 -27.94 6.98
C VAL A 301 -2.89 -27.39 6.01
N CYS A 302 -2.35 -28.22 5.11
CA CYS A 302 -1.36 -27.79 4.12
C CYS A 302 -1.91 -26.71 3.18
N VAL A 303 -3.14 -26.89 2.67
CA VAL A 303 -3.79 -25.89 1.80
C VAL A 303 -3.96 -24.57 2.56
N GLN A 304 -4.49 -24.62 3.78
CA GLN A 304 -4.71 -23.42 4.59
C GLN A 304 -3.40 -22.74 5.00
N ALA A 305 -2.35 -23.51 5.27
CA ALA A 305 -1.01 -22.98 5.54
C ALA A 305 -0.44 -22.25 4.31
N VAL A 306 -0.57 -22.81 3.10
CA VAL A 306 -0.15 -22.16 1.86
C VAL A 306 -0.91 -20.85 1.65
N VAL A 307 -2.24 -20.86 1.83
CA VAL A 307 -3.07 -19.65 1.70
C VAL A 307 -2.65 -18.58 2.70
N PHE A 308 -2.43 -18.96 3.95
CA PHE A 308 -1.96 -18.05 4.99
C PHE A 308 -0.57 -17.48 4.69
N VAL A 309 0.38 -18.31 4.26
CA VAL A 309 1.73 -17.85 3.88
C VAL A 309 1.65 -16.89 2.68
N CYS A 310 0.86 -17.22 1.65
CA CYS A 310 0.63 -16.31 0.53
C CYS A 310 0.01 -14.99 0.98
N TYR A 311 -0.97 -15.02 1.87
CA TYR A 311 -1.57 -13.82 2.45
C TYR A 311 -0.51 -12.97 3.17
N GLN A 312 0.30 -13.57 4.04
CA GLN A 312 1.35 -12.86 4.80
C GLN A 312 2.46 -12.29 3.92
N LEU A 313 2.80 -12.98 2.82
CA LEU A 313 3.78 -12.49 1.84
C LEU A 313 3.26 -11.31 1.01
N LEU A 314 1.94 -11.25 0.79
CA LEU A 314 1.28 -10.20 0.03
C LEU A 314 0.78 -9.04 0.91
N ALA A 315 0.54 -9.29 2.20
CA ALA A 315 0.10 -8.29 3.14
C ALA A 315 1.20 -7.23 3.31
N PRO A 316 0.84 -5.93 3.37
CA PRO A 316 1.82 -4.90 3.62
C PRO A 316 2.46 -5.17 4.98
N ARG A 317 3.80 -5.23 5.03
CA ARG A 317 4.52 -5.20 6.30
C ARG A 317 4.29 -3.82 6.90
N GLN A 318 3.30 -3.70 7.78
CA GLN A 318 3.20 -2.54 8.65
C GLN A 318 4.47 -2.53 9.49
N ALA A 319 5.42 -1.67 9.15
CA ALA A 319 6.39 -1.24 10.12
C ALA A 319 5.57 -0.67 11.28
N ALA A 320 5.73 -1.22 12.49
CA ALA A 320 4.90 -0.86 13.64
C ALA A 320 4.82 0.67 13.76
N GLY A 321 3.60 1.21 13.79
CA GLY A 321 3.34 2.66 13.85
C GLY A 321 3.36 3.39 12.50
N MET A 322 3.37 2.72 11.34
CA MET A 322 3.24 3.35 10.02
C MET A 322 1.93 2.95 9.32
N LEU A 323 1.19 3.96 8.85
CA LEU A 323 0.01 3.80 7.99
C LEU A 323 0.41 3.99 6.53
N THR A 324 -0.09 3.10 5.66
CA THR A 324 -0.08 3.34 4.21
C THR A 324 -1.41 3.95 3.82
N ILE A 325 -1.34 5.14 3.24
CA ILE A 325 -2.50 5.90 2.79
C ILE A 325 -2.36 6.22 1.30
N ALA A 326 -3.46 6.33 0.59
CA ALA A 326 -3.44 6.68 -0.82
C ALA A 326 -4.69 7.45 -1.21
N ARG A 327 -4.56 8.13 -2.35
CA ARG A 327 -5.62 8.89 -2.99
C ARG A 327 -5.65 8.57 -4.47
N LYS A 328 -6.86 8.38 -5.00
CA LYS A 328 -7.09 8.27 -6.45
C LYS A 328 -7.03 9.67 -7.08
N LEU A 329 -6.27 9.81 -8.16
CA LEU A 329 -5.97 11.09 -8.82
C LEU A 329 -7.09 11.60 -9.74
#